data_AF-A0A4V3E1W5-F1
#
_entry.id   AF-A0A4V3E1W5-F1
#
_cell.length_a   1.000
_cell.length_b   1.000
_cell.length_c   1.000
_cell.angle_alpha   90.00
_cell.angle_beta   90.00
_cell.angle_gamma   90.00
#
_symmetry.space_group_name_H-M   'P 1'
#
loop_
_entity.id
_entity.type
_entity.pdbx_description
1 polymer ?
#
loop_
_entity_poly.entity_id
_entity_poly.type
_entity_poly.pdbx_seq_one_letter_code
_entity_poly.pdbx_strand_id
1 'polypeptide(L)'
;MRDSIWIGVGLGAVFPLLAYALTTYTSLPTQLFPTKPFAFYVVAAGINLVLMRVFYKRAVPYDQTAKGIVLITFLGMLLFLYFFKLRM
;
A
#
# COMPACT_ATOMS: atom_id res chain seq x y z
N MET A 1 6.34 -22.32 4.65
CA MET A 1 5.08 -21.57 4.49
C MET A 1 4.62 -21.74 3.05
N ARG A 2 3.32 -21.97 2.79
CA ARG A 2 2.79 -22.06 1.42
C ARG A 2 2.92 -20.68 0.76
N ASP A 3 3.79 -20.56 -0.24
CA ASP A 3 3.88 -19.36 -1.05
C ASP A 3 2.55 -19.19 -1.81
N SER A 4 1.91 -18.03 -1.64
CA SER A 4 0.60 -17.76 -2.23
C SER A 4 0.46 -16.29 -2.52
N ILE A 5 0.01 -15.97 -3.73
CA ILE A 5 -0.33 -14.62 -4.17
C ILE A 5 -1.29 -13.96 -3.17
N TRP A 6 -2.27 -14.71 -2.64
CA TRP A 6 -3.28 -14.19 -1.72
C TRP A 6 -2.70 -13.70 -0.38
N ILE A 7 -1.64 -14.34 0.11
CA ILE A 7 -0.92 -13.89 1.31
C ILE A 7 -0.24 -12.54 1.04
N GLY A 8 0.36 -12.41 -0.15
CA GLY A 8 0.96 -11.15 -0.60
C GLY A 8 -0.04 -10.02 -0.77
N VAL A 9 -1.21 -10.33 -1.33
CA VAL A 9 -2.32 -9.39 -1.47
C VAL A 9 -2.81 -8.93 -0.09
N GLY A 10 -3.01 -9.88 0.84
CA GLY A 10 -3.41 -9.57 2.21
C GLY A 10 -2.41 -8.66 2.91
N LEU A 11 -1.13 -9.02 2.90
CA LEU A 11 -0.05 -8.22 3.50
C LEU A 11 0.07 -6.83 2.88
N GLY A 12 0.03 -6.74 1.55
CA GLY A 12 0.14 -5.46 0.84
C GLY A 12 -1.10 -4.57 0.96
N ALA A 13 -2.27 -5.12 1.33
CA ALA A 13 -3.48 -4.33 1.56
C ALA A 13 -3.51 -3.65 2.95
N VAL A 14 -2.76 -4.18 3.94
CA VAL A 14 -2.79 -3.68 5.32
C VAL A 14 -2.43 -2.20 5.40
N PHE A 15 -1.30 -1.79 4.82
CA PHE A 15 -0.83 -0.41 4.92
C PHE A 15 -1.71 0.61 4.18
N PRO A 16 -2.17 0.35 2.93
CA PRO A 16 -3.15 1.21 2.26
C PRO A 16 -4.47 1.35 3.02
N LEU A 17 -5.00 0.26 3.60
CA LEU A 17 -6.23 0.28 4.38
C LEU A 17 -6.06 1.06 5.69
N LEU A 18 -4.91 0.91 6.36
CA LEU A 18 -4.57 1.71 7.54
C LEU A 18 -4.45 3.19 7.20
N ALA A 19 -3.81 3.54 6.08
CA ALA A 19 -3.75 4.91 5.61
C ALA A 19 -5.16 5.45 5.36
N TYR A 20 -6.03 4.70 4.67
CA TYR A 20 -7.42 5.10 4.47
C TYR A 20 -8.14 5.34 5.81
N ALA A 21 -8.06 4.40 6.75
CA ALA A 21 -8.70 4.54 8.06
C ALA A 21 -8.20 5.76 8.84
N LEU A 22 -6.87 5.98 8.86
CA LEU A 22 -6.29 7.18 9.49
C LEU A 22 -6.77 8.45 8.79
N THR A 23 -6.91 8.43 7.47
CA THR A 23 -7.35 9.63 6.74
C THR A 23 -8.84 9.92 6.92
N THR A 24 -9.67 8.89 7.02
CA THR A 24 -11.14 9.01 7.11
C THR A 24 -11.61 9.27 8.53
N TYR A 25 -11.03 8.62 9.53
CA TYR A 25 -11.52 8.65 10.91
C TYR A 25 -10.72 9.56 11.85
N THR A 26 -9.60 10.15 11.37
CA THR A 26 -8.78 11.04 12.20
C THR A 26 -8.44 12.33 11.48
N SER A 27 -8.20 13.40 12.24
CA SER A 27 -7.65 14.66 11.75
C SER A 27 -6.12 14.68 11.69
N LEU A 28 -5.46 13.54 11.90
CA LEU A 28 -3.99 13.45 11.83
C LEU A 28 -3.41 13.88 10.47
N PRO A 29 -4.02 13.58 9.30
CA PRO A 29 -3.52 14.07 8.02
C PRO A 29 -3.50 15.59 7.93
N THR A 30 -4.55 16.25 8.42
CA THR A 30 -4.64 17.72 8.36
C THR A 30 -3.75 18.39 9.39
N GLN A 31 -3.46 17.75 10.53
CA GLN A 31 -2.56 18.27 11.56
C GLN A 31 -1.07 18.10 11.19
N LEU A 32 -0.67 16.93 10.69
CA LEU A 32 0.72 16.63 10.36
C LEU A 32 1.11 17.07 8.94
N PHE A 33 0.16 17.03 8.00
CA PHE A 33 0.37 17.35 6.59
C PHE A 33 -0.73 18.27 6.03
N PRO A 34 -0.88 19.50 6.58
CA PRO A 34 -1.99 20.40 6.23
C PRO A 34 -2.08 20.76 4.74
N THR A 35 -0.94 20.76 4.04
CA THR A 35 -0.86 21.09 2.60
C THR A 35 -0.83 19.86 1.69
N LYS A 36 -0.80 18.64 2.26
CA LYS A 36 -0.61 17.39 1.52
C LYS A 36 -1.64 16.34 1.99
N PRO A 37 -2.90 16.42 1.51
CA PRO A 37 -3.97 15.50 1.92
C PRO A 37 -3.68 14.03 1.59
N PHE A 38 -2.72 13.76 0.70
CA PHE A 38 -2.35 12.41 0.26
C PHE A 38 -1.10 11.84 0.94
N ALA A 39 -0.49 12.57 1.90
CA ALA A 39 0.79 12.18 2.49
C ALA A 39 0.78 10.77 3.09
N PHE A 40 -0.28 10.42 3.83
CA PHE A 40 -0.44 9.10 4.43
C PHE A 40 -0.52 7.96 3.40
N TYR A 41 -1.21 8.18 2.28
CA TYR A 41 -1.27 7.20 1.18
C TYR A 41 0.09 7.00 0.50
N VAL A 42 0.86 8.08 0.33
CA VAL A 42 2.22 8.02 -0.22
C VAL A 42 3.15 7.24 0.70
N VAL A 43 3.06 7.47 2.02
CA VAL A 43 3.84 6.71 3.02
C VAL A 43 3.47 5.23 2.97
N ALA A 44 2.18 4.88 2.91
CA ALA A 44 1.74 3.50 2.79
C ALA A 44 2.27 2.82 1.51
N ALA A 45 2.24 3.52 0.37
CA ALA A 45 2.83 3.02 -0.87
C ALA A 45 4.34 2.78 -0.73
N GLY A 46 5.06 3.70 -0.07
CA GLY A 46 6.48 3.55 0.24
C GLY A 46 6.77 2.30 1.08
N ILE A 47 5.96 2.05 2.12
CA ILE A 47 6.09 0.84 2.96
C ILE A 47 5.89 -0.42 2.11
N ASN A 48 4.88 -0.47 1.23
CA ASN A 48 4.66 -1.62 0.36
C ASN A 48 5.83 -1.89 -0.60
N LEU A 49 6.50 -0.84 -1.09
CA LEU A 49 7.71 -0.99 -1.93
C LEU A 49 8.89 -1.55 -1.13
N VAL A 50 9.05 -1.14 0.13
CA VAL A 50 10.06 -1.71 1.04
C VAL A 50 9.72 -3.18 1.33
N LEU A 51 8.46 -3.48 1.62
CA LEU A 51 7.98 -4.84 1.87
C LEU A 51 8.28 -5.73 0.66
N MET A 52 7.92 -5.28 -0.54
CA MET A 52 8.25 -5.94 -1.80
C MET A 52 9.75 -6.22 -1.90
N ARG A 53 10.60 -5.22 -1.64
CA ARG A 53 12.06 -5.38 -1.73
C ARG A 53 12.62 -6.38 -0.71
N VAL A 54 12.02 -6.46 0.48
CA VAL A 54 12.39 -7.48 1.49
C VAL A 54 12.00 -8.87 1.00
N PHE A 55 10.78 -9.05 0.51
CA PHE A 55 10.31 -10.35 0.00
C PHE A 55 11.02 -10.80 -1.28
N TYR A 56 11.49 -9.87 -2.13
CA TYR A 56 12.32 -10.19 -3.30
C TYR A 56 13.80 -10.45 -3.00
N LYS A 57 14.31 -10.08 -1.82
CA LYS A 57 15.75 -10.25 -1.51
C LYS A 57 16.04 -11.73 -1.20
N ARG A 58 16.71 -12.39 -2.15
CA ARG A 58 17.40 -13.72 -2.24
C ARG A 58 17.37 -14.78 -1.13
N ALA A 59 16.98 -14.51 0.12
CA ALA A 59 16.96 -15.49 1.20
C ALA A 59 15.65 -16.28 1.33
N VAL A 60 14.56 -15.82 0.69
CA VAL A 60 13.23 -16.37 0.94
C VAL A 60 12.48 -16.69 -0.36
N PRO A 61 12.06 -17.95 -0.59
CA PRO A 61 11.40 -18.38 -1.83
C PRO A 61 9.91 -18.02 -1.82
N TYR A 62 9.58 -16.73 -1.70
CA TYR A 62 8.20 -16.22 -1.68
C TYR A 62 7.88 -15.36 -2.91
N ASP A 63 8.18 -15.90 -4.08
CA ASP A 63 8.01 -15.20 -5.36
C ASP A 63 6.53 -14.89 -5.65
N GLN A 64 5.59 -15.78 -5.27
CA GLN A 64 4.16 -15.50 -5.42
C GLN A 64 3.66 -14.43 -4.44
N THR A 65 4.11 -14.49 -3.19
CA THR A 65 3.77 -13.47 -2.17
C THR A 65 4.27 -12.09 -2.62
N ALA A 66 5.49 -12.01 -3.13
CA ALA A 66 6.05 -10.76 -3.65
C ALA A 66 5.23 -10.22 -4.84
N LYS A 67 4.82 -11.09 -5.77
CA LYS A 67 3.90 -10.73 -6.87
C LYS A 67 2.54 -10.23 -6.36
N GLY A 68 2.00 -10.84 -5.30
CA GLY A 68 0.77 -10.39 -4.65
C GLY A 68 0.87 -8.97 -4.08
N ILE A 69 1.99 -8.64 -3.41
CA ILE A 69 2.25 -7.29 -2.88
C ILE A 69 2.33 -6.27 -4.03
N VAL A 70 3.00 -6.62 -5.13
CA VAL A 70 3.07 -5.76 -6.32
C VAL A 70 1.68 -5.53 -6.91
N LEU A 71 0.91 -6.60 -7.11
CA LEU A 71 -0.42 -6.54 -7.69
C LEU A 71 -1.34 -5.61 -6.89
N ILE A 72 -1.41 -5.78 -5.57
CA ILE A 72 -2.30 -4.96 -4.73
C ILE A 72 -1.82 -3.51 -4.63
N THR A 73 -0.52 -3.27 -4.66
CA THR A 73 0.04 -1.91 -4.69
C THR A 73 -0.30 -1.19 -6.00
N PHE A 74 -0.23 -1.91 -7.12
CA PHE A 74 -0.60 -1.36 -8.43
C PHE A 74 -2.10 -1.09 -8.52
N LEU A 75 -2.94 -2.03 -8.08
CA LEU A 75 -4.39 -1.85 -8.01
C LEU A 75 -4.77 -0.69 -7.07
N GLY A 76 -4.12 -0.59 -5.91
CA GLY A 76 -4.30 0.51 -4.96
C GLY A 76 -3.96 1.87 -5.58
N MET A 77 -2.87 1.94 -6.35
CA MET A 77 -2.51 3.15 -7.09
C MET A 77 -3.55 3.50 -8.17
N LEU A 78 -4.06 2.52 -8.92
CA LEU A 78 -5.12 2.74 -9.90
C LEU A 78 -6.40 3.28 -9.25
N LEU A 79 -6.83 2.66 -8.14
CA LEU A 79 -7.98 3.13 -7.35
C LEU A 79 -7.73 4.55 -6.84
N PHE A 80 -6.54 4.83 -6.30
CA PHE A 80 -6.18 6.16 -5.85
C PHE A 80 -6.28 7.19 -6.98
N LEU A 81 -5.72 6.90 -8.16
CA LEU A 81 -5.82 7.80 -9.32
C LEU A 81 -7.27 7.99 -9.77
N TYR A 82 -8.08 6.92 -9.78
CA TYR A 82 -9.49 6.99 -10.15
C TYR A 82 -10.30 7.88 -9.20
N PHE A 83 -10.13 7.72 -7.88
CA PHE A 83 -10.90 8.50 -6.90
C PHE A 83 -10.38 9.92 -6.72
N PHE A 84 -9.07 10.14 -6.77
CA PHE A 84 -8.47 11.43 -6.38
C PHE A 84 -7.99 12.28 -7.54
N LYS A 85 -7.65 11.70 -8.70
CA LYS A 85 -7.12 12.45 -9.85
C LYS A 85 -8.12 12.55 -11.01
N LEU A 86 -8.96 11.54 -11.22
CA LEU A 86 -9.96 11.52 -12.29
C LEU A 86 -11.30 12.16 -11.90
N ARG A 87 -11.55 12.38 -10.60
CA ARG A 87 -12.70 13.15 -10.10
C ARG A 87 -12.39 14.62 -9.78
N MET A 88 -11.14 15.05 -9.93
CA MET A 88 -10.76 16.47 -9.99
C MET A 88 -10.84 16.95 -11.43
#